data_AF-A0A2N1XJA7-F1
#
_entry.id   AF-A0A2N1XJA7-F1
#
_cell.length_a   1.000
_cell.length_b   1.000
_cell.length_c   1.000
_cell.angle_alpha   90.00
_cell.angle_beta   90.00
_cell.angle_gamma   90.00
#
_symmetry.space_group_name_H-M   'P 1'
#
loop_
_entity.id
_entity.type
_entity.pdbx_description
1 polymer ?
#
loop_
_entity_poly.entity_id
_entity_poly.type
_entity_poly.pdbx_seq_one_letter_code
_entity_poly.pdbx_strand_id
1 'polypeptide(L)'
;MMPTNTPESDSASDRGRGNDADRRRFPILHELIRQNLLALVSLFIALFGLGYNTWRNETTEHHRNVRQSAFVALDALGEVQQLADTRFFGSEHSEANRIAIWGRVTLIRDIATLVSVDSAGRADALFAVWSEKEAAFDNGDAEAERAVAAAIREARAQVLADLQRLR
;
A
#
# COMPACT_ATOMS: atom_id res chain seq x y z
N MET A 1 61.87 -79.72 -25.87
CA MET A 1 61.30 -79.55 -24.51
C MET A 1 60.52 -78.24 -24.49
N MET A 2 59.20 -78.31 -24.67
CA MET A 2 58.22 -77.32 -24.15
C MET A 2 57.84 -77.79 -22.72
N PRO A 3 57.13 -77.05 -21.83
CA PRO A 3 56.39 -75.77 -21.96
C PRO A 3 56.59 -74.80 -20.76
N THR A 4 55.89 -73.65 -20.70
CA THR A 4 54.94 -73.27 -19.62
C THR A 4 54.32 -71.88 -19.83
N ASN A 5 53.03 -71.81 -19.48
CA ASN A 5 52.04 -70.76 -19.72
C ASN A 5 51.82 -69.88 -18.46
N THR A 6 51.57 -68.58 -18.68
CA THR A 6 50.60 -67.62 -18.00
C THR A 6 50.64 -67.43 -16.46
N PRO A 7 49.96 -66.45 -15.79
CA PRO A 7 48.94 -65.43 -16.20
C PRO A 7 49.08 -64.00 -15.53
N GLU A 8 48.03 -63.17 -15.62
CA GLU A 8 47.69 -61.98 -14.78
C GLU A 8 48.47 -60.66 -14.98
N SER A 9 47.88 -59.45 -14.93
CA SER A 9 46.62 -58.99 -14.34
C SER A 9 46.13 -57.68 -14.98
N ASP A 10 44.81 -57.55 -14.90
CA ASP A 10 43.95 -56.39 -15.13
C ASP A 10 44.32 -55.19 -14.22
N SER A 11 43.68 -54.04 -14.47
CA SER A 11 43.58 -52.85 -13.60
C SER A 11 44.73 -51.81 -13.63
N ALA A 12 44.70 -50.90 -14.60
CA ALA A 12 45.33 -49.58 -14.47
C ALA A 12 44.39 -48.45 -14.91
N SER A 13 43.59 -48.03 -13.94
CA SER A 13 43.21 -46.63 -13.69
C SER A 13 42.41 -45.88 -14.76
N ASP A 14 41.12 -46.16 -14.76
CA ASP A 14 40.05 -45.17 -15.00
C ASP A 14 40.06 -44.09 -13.88
N ARG A 15 41.12 -43.28 -13.82
CA ARG A 15 41.27 -42.17 -12.85
C ARG A 15 41.86 -40.94 -13.53
N GLY A 16 41.15 -40.43 -14.55
CA GLY A 16 41.60 -39.21 -15.26
C GLY A 16 40.50 -38.34 -15.88
N ARG A 17 39.22 -38.71 -15.78
CA ARG A 17 38.15 -38.04 -16.54
C ARG A 17 37.41 -36.90 -15.81
N GLY A 18 37.74 -36.64 -14.54
CA GLY A 18 36.99 -35.69 -13.70
C GLY A 18 37.48 -34.24 -13.71
N ASN A 19 38.76 -33.97 -14.04
CA ASN A 19 39.38 -32.67 -13.71
C ASN A 19 39.53 -31.69 -14.90
N ASP A 20 39.45 -32.17 -16.15
CA ASP A 20 39.65 -31.32 -17.34
C ASP A 20 38.38 -30.58 -17.81
N ALA A 21 37.21 -31.03 -17.33
CA ALA A 21 35.92 -30.43 -17.69
C ALA A 21 35.73 -29.04 -17.05
N ASP A 22 36.35 -28.79 -15.90
CA ASP A 22 36.14 -27.54 -15.14
C ASP A 22 37.05 -26.40 -15.63
N ARG A 23 38.28 -26.69 -16.05
CA ARG A 23 39.24 -25.68 -16.54
C ARG A 23 38.89 -25.09 -17.91
N ARG A 24 38.16 -25.81 -18.76
CA ARG A 24 37.77 -25.33 -20.11
C ARG A 24 36.45 -24.55 -20.16
N ARG A 25 35.66 -24.57 -19.09
CA ARG A 25 34.36 -23.87 -19.02
C ARG A 25 34.49 -22.35 -18.94
N PHE A 26 35.50 -21.87 -18.21
CA PHE A 26 35.76 -20.45 -18.02
C PHE A 26 36.09 -19.64 -19.30
N PRO A 27 36.98 -20.09 -20.21
CA PRO A 27 37.29 -19.33 -21.43
C PRO A 27 36.12 -19.26 -22.41
N ILE A 28 35.28 -20.30 -22.47
CA ILE A 28 34.10 -20.35 -23.35
C ILE A 28 33.03 -19.36 -22.86
N LEU A 29 32.80 -19.28 -21.54
CA LEU A 29 31.85 -18.33 -20.96
C LEU A 29 32.23 -16.87 -21.25
N HIS A 30 33.51 -16.54 -21.12
CA HIS A 30 34.03 -15.20 -21.38
C HIS A 30 33.89 -14.81 -22.86
N GLU A 31 34.16 -15.74 -23.78
CA GLU A 31 34.00 -15.50 -25.22
C GLU A 31 32.53 -15.32 -25.61
N LEU A 32 31.62 -16.13 -25.04
CA LEU A 32 30.17 -15.98 -25.24
C LEU A 32 29.65 -14.64 -24.70
N ILE A 33 30.14 -14.17 -23.55
CA ILE A 33 29.79 -12.86 -23.00
C ILE A 33 30.30 -11.74 -23.91
N ARG A 34 31.54 -11.84 -24.43
CA ARG A 34 32.11 -10.83 -25.32
C ARG A 34 31.35 -10.73 -26.65
N GLN A 35 30.96 -11.87 -27.22
CA GLN A 35 30.17 -11.92 -28.46
C GLN A 35 28.74 -11.38 -28.27
N ASN A 36 28.14 -11.58 -27.10
CA ASN A 36 26.77 -11.16 -26.81
C ASN A 36 26.67 -9.90 -25.94
N LEU A 37 27.75 -9.14 -25.76
CA LEU A 37 27.79 -7.99 -24.85
C LEU A 37 26.68 -6.98 -25.14
N LEU A 38 26.44 -6.66 -26.42
CA LEU A 38 25.39 -5.74 -26.81
C LEU A 38 23.99 -6.24 -26.46
N ALA A 39 23.74 -7.54 -26.65
CA ALA A 39 22.48 -8.18 -26.28
C ALA A 39 22.29 -8.21 -24.76
N LEU A 40 23.36 -8.48 -24.00
CA LEU A 40 23.33 -8.48 -22.53
C LEU A 40 23.10 -7.07 -21.97
N VAL A 41 23.75 -6.05 -22.53
CA VAL A 41 23.53 -4.65 -22.18
C VAL A 41 22.10 -4.23 -22.54
N SER A 42 21.59 -4.65 -23.70
CA SER A 42 20.21 -4.36 -24.11
C SER A 42 19.20 -5.02 -23.16
N LEU A 43 19.42 -6.28 -22.79
CA LEU A 43 18.60 -7.01 -21.83
C LEU A 43 18.64 -6.34 -20.45
N PHE A 44 19.83 -5.94 -19.98
CA PHE A 44 20.00 -5.23 -18.73
C PHE A 44 19.20 -3.93 -18.73
N ILE A 45 19.36 -3.09 -19.76
CA ILE A 45 18.59 -1.84 -19.91
C ILE A 45 17.09 -2.12 -19.92
N ALA A 46 16.64 -3.17 -20.63
CA ALA A 46 15.23 -3.54 -20.68
C ALA A 46 14.68 -3.95 -19.30
N LEU A 47 15.43 -4.74 -18.53
CA LEU A 47 15.03 -5.16 -17.17
C LEU A 47 14.96 -3.97 -16.21
N PHE A 48 15.95 -3.07 -16.25
CA PHE A 48 15.95 -1.85 -15.44
C PHE A 48 14.81 -0.90 -15.85
N GLY A 49 14.61 -0.70 -17.14
CA GLY A 49 13.53 0.13 -17.67
C GLY A 49 12.14 -0.40 -17.29
N LEU A 50 11.94 -1.72 -17.35
CA LEU A 50 10.70 -2.35 -16.92
C LEU A 50 10.49 -2.21 -15.40
N GLY A 51 11.49 -2.57 -14.60
CA GLY A 51 11.41 -2.48 -13.14
C GLY A 51 11.14 -1.07 -12.63
N TYR A 52 11.85 -0.09 -13.18
CA TYR A 52 11.64 1.32 -12.84
C TYR A 52 10.23 1.80 -13.22
N ASN A 53 9.75 1.47 -14.43
CA ASN A 53 8.41 1.85 -14.86
C ASN A 53 7.31 1.22 -14.02
N THR A 54 7.45 -0.07 -13.66
CA THR A 54 6.49 -0.77 -12.80
C THR A 54 6.44 -0.14 -11.41
N TRP A 55 7.60 0.06 -10.77
CA TRP A 55 7.66 0.69 -9.45
C TRP A 55 7.09 2.12 -9.45
N ARG A 56 7.46 2.92 -10.46
CA ARG A 56 6.93 4.28 -10.64
C ARG A 56 5.41 4.25 -10.82
N ASN A 57 4.89 3.32 -11.64
CA ASN A 57 3.46 3.21 -11.89
C ASN A 57 2.69 2.87 -10.62
N GLU A 58 3.13 1.85 -9.89
CA GLU A 58 2.54 1.43 -8.62
C GLU A 58 2.49 2.58 -7.61
N THR A 59 3.60 3.32 -7.49
CA THR A 59 3.67 4.48 -6.59
C THR A 59 2.67 5.58 -7.00
N THR A 60 2.56 5.88 -8.29
CA THR A 60 1.60 6.88 -8.78
C THR A 60 0.15 6.44 -8.62
N GLU A 61 -0.13 5.15 -8.79
CA GLU A 61 -1.46 4.58 -8.61
C GLU A 61 -1.86 4.60 -7.13
N HIS A 62 -0.94 4.21 -6.23
CA HIS A 62 -1.14 4.34 -4.79
C HIS A 62 -1.47 5.79 -4.39
N HIS A 63 -0.67 6.77 -4.81
CA HIS A 63 -0.94 8.19 -4.51
C HIS A 63 -2.28 8.66 -5.06
N ARG A 64 -2.69 8.18 -6.25
CA ARG A 64 -3.98 8.53 -6.83
C ARG A 64 -5.14 7.96 -6.01
N ASN A 65 -5.05 6.70 -5.58
CA ASN A 65 -6.07 6.05 -4.76
C ASN A 65 -6.23 6.74 -3.41
N VAL A 66 -5.12 7.08 -2.74
CA VAL A 66 -5.17 7.82 -1.46
C VAL A 66 -5.80 9.20 -1.66
N ARG A 67 -5.43 9.95 -2.72
CA ARG A 67 -6.06 11.26 -3.01
C ARG A 67 -7.56 11.14 -3.24
N GLN A 68 -7.99 10.14 -4.00
CA GLN A 68 -9.41 9.92 -4.27
C GLN A 68 -10.18 9.64 -2.97
N SER A 69 -9.70 8.73 -2.13
CA SER A 69 -10.31 8.43 -0.83
C SER A 69 -10.33 9.65 0.09
N ALA A 70 -9.25 10.43 0.11
CA ALA A 70 -9.16 11.64 0.92
C ALA A 70 -10.16 12.71 0.49
N PHE A 71 -10.38 12.91 -0.81
CA PHE A 71 -11.40 13.86 -1.27
C PHE A 71 -12.81 13.41 -0.91
N VAL A 72 -13.12 12.12 -1.02
CA VAL A 72 -14.41 11.56 -0.55
C VAL A 72 -14.59 11.79 0.96
N ALA A 73 -13.54 11.58 1.76
CA ALA A 73 -13.57 11.83 3.20
C ALA A 73 -13.81 13.31 3.53
N LEU A 74 -13.13 14.23 2.83
CA LEU A 74 -13.28 15.68 3.04
C LEU A 74 -14.67 16.19 2.69
N ASP A 75 -15.24 15.70 1.59
CA ASP A 75 -16.60 16.03 1.17
C ASP A 75 -17.61 15.56 2.23
N ALA A 76 -17.49 14.31 2.66
CA ALA A 76 -18.33 13.74 3.70
C ALA A 76 -18.20 14.48 5.05
N LEU A 77 -16.99 14.87 5.45
CA LEU A 77 -16.75 15.68 6.65
C LEU A 77 -17.33 17.10 6.54
N GLY A 78 -17.43 17.65 5.33
CA GLY A 78 -18.12 18.90 5.05
C GLY A 78 -19.63 18.75 5.25
N GLU A 79 -20.21 17.68 4.72
CA GLU A 79 -21.64 17.40 4.84
C GLU A 79 -22.06 17.10 6.27
N VAL A 80 -21.26 16.33 7.05
CA VAL A 80 -21.54 16.13 8.49
C VAL A 80 -21.58 17.45 9.23
N GLN A 81 -20.63 18.35 8.98
CA GLN A 81 -20.62 19.68 9.62
C GLN A 81 -21.91 20.43 9.29
N GLN A 82 -22.28 20.51 8.01
CA GLN A 82 -23.48 21.22 7.58
C GLN A 82 -24.76 20.62 8.19
N LEU A 83 -24.86 19.29 8.22
CA LEU A 83 -26.01 18.59 8.79
C LEU A 83 -26.09 18.81 10.31
N ALA A 84 -24.97 18.72 11.02
CA ALA A 84 -24.88 18.97 12.45
C ALA A 84 -25.25 20.41 12.80
N ASP A 85 -24.72 21.39 12.07
CA ASP A 85 -25.02 22.81 12.28
C ASP A 85 -26.49 23.11 12.00
N THR A 86 -27.04 22.56 10.93
CA THR A 86 -28.46 22.70 10.59
C THR A 86 -29.35 22.11 11.68
N ARG A 87 -28.95 20.98 12.25
CA ARG A 87 -29.69 20.31 13.32
C ARG A 87 -29.62 21.08 14.63
N PHE A 88 -28.47 21.62 14.99
CA PHE A 88 -28.27 22.24 16.30
C PHE A 88 -28.73 23.69 16.34
N PHE A 89 -28.43 24.47 15.29
CA PHE A 89 -28.74 25.90 15.24
C PHE A 89 -29.96 26.21 14.35
N GLY A 90 -30.34 25.30 13.46
CA GLY A 90 -31.45 25.51 12.55
C GLY A 90 -32.81 25.23 13.19
N SER A 91 -33.86 25.55 12.44
CA SER A 91 -35.23 25.28 12.86
C SER A 91 -35.67 23.82 12.62
N GLU A 92 -34.91 23.06 11.83
CA GLU A 92 -35.29 21.71 11.39
C GLU A 92 -34.54 20.61 12.14
N HIS A 93 -35.26 19.92 13.03
CA HIS A 93 -34.76 18.80 13.82
C HIS A 93 -35.33 17.47 13.32
N SER A 94 -35.25 17.21 12.00
CA SER A 94 -35.89 16.03 11.40
C SER A 94 -35.15 14.73 11.70
N GLU A 95 -35.89 13.62 11.78
CA GLU A 95 -35.34 12.26 11.89
C GLU A 95 -34.41 11.94 10.71
N ALA A 96 -34.80 12.39 9.51
CA ALA A 96 -34.03 12.21 8.28
C ALA A 96 -32.65 12.86 8.37
N ASN A 97 -32.55 14.06 8.95
CA ASN A 97 -31.27 14.72 9.20
C ASN A 97 -30.41 13.91 10.18
N ARG A 98 -30.99 13.37 11.27
CA ARG A 98 -30.25 12.52 12.23
C ARG A 98 -29.67 11.27 11.57
N ILE A 99 -30.49 10.57 10.78
CA ILE A 99 -30.09 9.38 10.01
C ILE A 99 -28.99 9.74 9.00
N ALA A 100 -29.10 10.90 8.35
CA ALA A 100 -28.09 11.37 7.39
C ALA A 100 -26.72 11.62 8.06
N ILE A 101 -26.70 12.20 9.27
CA ILE A 101 -25.45 12.36 10.03
C ILE A 101 -24.82 11.01 10.33
N TRP A 102 -25.60 10.05 10.86
CA TRP A 102 -25.11 8.69 11.14
C TRP A 102 -24.54 7.98 9.91
N GLY A 103 -25.25 8.05 8.79
CA GLY A 103 -24.80 7.47 7.53
C GLY A 103 -23.46 8.08 7.09
N ARG A 104 -23.32 9.41 7.23
CA ARG A 104 -22.11 10.11 6.80
C ARG A 104 -20.92 9.90 7.73
N VAL A 105 -21.15 9.89 9.05
CA VAL A 105 -20.12 9.56 10.05
C VAL A 105 -19.60 8.12 9.86
N THR A 106 -20.48 7.18 9.50
CA THR A 106 -20.09 5.80 9.16
C THR A 106 -19.28 5.75 7.87
N LEU A 107 -19.69 6.45 6.81
CA LEU A 107 -18.93 6.55 5.57
C LEU A 107 -17.52 7.10 5.81
N ILE A 108 -17.39 8.15 6.63
CA ILE A 108 -16.09 8.74 6.99
C ILE A 108 -15.21 7.70 7.68
N ARG A 109 -15.77 6.95 8.64
CA ARG A 109 -15.07 5.88 9.34
C ARG A 109 -14.53 4.82 8.39
N ASP A 110 -15.34 4.36 7.45
CA ASP A 110 -14.96 3.31 6.50
C ASP A 110 -13.89 3.81 5.51
N ILE A 111 -14.10 5.00 4.91
CA ILE A 111 -13.23 5.51 3.86
C ILE A 111 -11.87 6.01 4.40
N ALA A 112 -11.84 6.49 5.64
CA ALA A 112 -10.61 7.00 6.26
C ALA A 112 -9.52 5.93 6.38
N THR A 113 -9.91 4.65 6.47
CA THR A 113 -8.98 3.50 6.46
C THR A 113 -8.16 3.40 5.17
N LEU A 114 -8.69 3.91 4.06
CA LEU A 114 -8.04 3.95 2.76
C LEU A 114 -7.14 5.18 2.58
N VAL A 115 -7.20 6.13 3.51
CA VAL A 115 -6.37 7.34 3.50
C VAL A 115 -5.08 7.08 4.29
N SER A 116 -5.22 6.76 5.57
CA SER A 116 -4.10 6.45 6.46
C SER A 116 -4.59 5.88 7.79
N VAL A 117 -3.67 5.29 8.57
CA VAL A 117 -3.95 4.86 9.95
C VAL A 117 -4.30 6.04 10.86
N ASP A 118 -3.64 7.19 10.69
CA ASP A 118 -3.91 8.39 11.48
C ASP A 118 -5.33 8.93 11.20
N SER A 119 -5.71 8.97 9.91
CA SER A 119 -7.05 9.39 9.47
C SER A 119 -8.12 8.43 9.99
N ALA A 120 -7.88 7.12 9.94
CA ALA A 120 -8.78 6.13 10.51
C ALA A 120 -9.02 6.36 12.01
N GLY A 121 -7.94 6.60 12.78
CA GLY A 121 -8.06 6.88 14.22
C GLY A 121 -8.88 8.13 14.53
N ARG A 122 -8.77 9.19 13.72
CA ARG A 122 -9.59 10.40 13.90
C ARG A 122 -11.05 10.19 13.49
N ALA A 123 -11.30 9.37 12.47
CA ALA A 123 -12.64 9.02 12.05
C ALA A 123 -13.35 8.13 13.08
N ASP A 124 -12.64 7.19 13.69
CA ASP A 124 -13.13 6.40 14.84
C ASP A 124 -13.48 7.31 16.04
N ALA A 125 -12.63 8.29 16.34
CA ALA A 125 -12.89 9.26 17.40
C ALA A 125 -14.15 10.10 17.11
N LEU A 126 -14.35 10.56 15.87
CA LEU A 126 -15.57 11.25 15.45
C LEU A 126 -16.81 10.36 15.62
N PHE A 127 -16.74 9.10 15.19
CA PHE A 127 -17.82 8.14 15.36
C PHE A 127 -18.17 7.94 16.85
N ALA A 128 -17.16 7.78 17.70
CA ALA A 128 -17.34 7.61 19.13
C ALA A 128 -17.98 8.86 19.78
N VAL A 129 -17.47 10.05 19.47
CA VAL A 129 -18.02 11.32 20.01
C VAL A 129 -19.46 11.52 19.57
N TRP A 130 -19.80 11.29 18.30
CA TRP A 130 -21.18 11.36 17.84
C TRP A 130 -22.06 10.35 18.59
N SER A 131 -21.63 9.09 18.66
CA SER A 131 -22.38 8.02 19.34
C SER A 131 -22.63 8.30 20.83
N GLU A 132 -21.67 8.90 21.53
CA GLU A 132 -21.79 9.20 22.95
C GLU A 132 -22.65 10.46 23.19
N LYS A 133 -22.50 11.47 22.33
CA LYS A 133 -23.06 12.80 22.55
C LYS A 133 -24.39 13.06 21.82
N GLU A 134 -24.84 12.20 20.90
CA GLU A 134 -26.06 12.42 20.09
C GLU A 134 -27.28 12.83 20.93
N ALA A 135 -27.56 12.14 22.04
CA ALA A 135 -28.71 12.47 22.88
C ALA A 135 -28.57 13.85 23.55
N ALA A 136 -27.38 14.24 24.00
CA ALA A 136 -27.13 15.56 24.58
C ALA A 136 -27.16 16.66 23.50
N PHE A 137 -26.61 16.36 22.32
CA PHE A 137 -26.64 17.21 21.14
C PHE A 137 -28.08 17.54 20.73
N ASP A 138 -28.95 16.54 20.67
CA ASP A 138 -30.38 16.68 20.35
C ASP A 138 -31.15 17.51 21.38
N ASN A 139 -30.66 17.57 22.62
CA ASN A 139 -31.23 18.39 23.69
C ASN A 139 -30.68 19.83 23.72
N GLY A 140 -29.87 20.23 22.74
CA GLY A 140 -29.29 21.57 22.64
C GLY A 140 -28.10 21.81 23.56
N ASP A 141 -27.41 20.77 24.01
CA ASP A 141 -26.21 20.91 24.84
C ASP A 141 -25.03 21.47 24.03
N ALA A 142 -24.60 22.69 24.38
CA ALA A 142 -23.49 23.38 23.74
C ALA A 142 -22.12 22.72 23.99
N GLU A 143 -21.96 21.88 25.01
CA GLU A 143 -20.74 21.07 25.18
C GLU A 143 -20.72 19.89 24.21
N ALA A 144 -21.85 19.23 24.01
CA ALA A 144 -22.01 18.15 23.04
C ALA A 144 -21.75 18.66 21.61
N GLU A 145 -22.31 19.81 21.24
CA GLU A 145 -22.05 20.45 19.94
C GLU A 145 -20.56 20.75 19.75
N ARG A 146 -19.92 21.41 20.72
CA ARG A 146 -18.49 21.75 20.63
C ARG A 146 -17.61 20.51 20.49
N ALA A 147 -17.95 19.42 21.18
CA ALA A 147 -17.23 18.15 21.09
C ALA A 147 -17.35 17.54 19.68
N VAL A 148 -18.56 17.48 19.12
CA VAL A 148 -18.79 16.99 17.75
C VAL A 148 -18.06 17.87 16.73
N ALA A 149 -18.20 19.19 16.81
CA ALA A 149 -17.53 20.13 15.92
C ALA A 149 -16.00 20.03 16.01
N ALA A 150 -15.44 19.81 17.21
CA ALA A 150 -14.02 19.56 17.39
C ALA A 150 -13.57 18.26 16.70
N ALA A 151 -14.30 17.16 16.90
CA ALA A 151 -13.97 15.89 16.28
C ALA A 151 -14.01 15.96 14.73
N ILE A 152 -14.98 16.66 14.15
CA ILE A 152 -15.04 16.91 12.70
C ILE A 152 -13.81 17.69 12.22
N ARG A 153 -13.43 18.77 12.93
CA ARG A 153 -12.26 19.58 12.58
C ARG A 153 -10.96 18.77 12.66
N GLU A 154 -10.81 17.94 13.70
CA GLU A 154 -9.62 17.10 13.87
C GLU A 154 -9.49 16.05 12.77
N ALA A 155 -10.58 15.35 12.43
CA ALA A 155 -10.60 14.41 11.31
C ALA A 155 -10.25 15.10 9.99
N ARG A 156 -10.82 16.28 9.73
CA ARG A 156 -10.51 17.08 8.54
C ARG A 156 -9.06 17.52 8.48
N ALA A 157 -8.51 18.01 9.60
CA ALA A 157 -7.12 18.44 9.69
C ALA A 157 -6.17 17.28 9.41
N GLN A 158 -6.48 16.07 9.91
CA GLN A 158 -5.68 14.89 9.68
C GLN A 158 -5.70 14.44 8.21
N VAL A 159 -6.88 14.38 7.58
CA VAL A 159 -6.98 14.03 6.15
C VAL A 159 -6.21 15.02 5.27
N LEU A 160 -6.26 16.32 5.59
CA LEU A 160 -5.46 17.34 4.90
C LEU A 160 -3.96 17.16 5.11
N ALA A 161 -3.53 16.81 6.33
CA ALA A 161 -2.13 16.52 6.61
C ALA A 161 -1.63 15.32 5.80
N ASP A 162 -2.44 14.26 5.67
CA ASP A 162 -2.10 13.08 4.87
C ASP A 162 -2.00 13.41 3.38
N LEU A 163 -2.91 14.22 2.84
CA LEU A 163 -2.81 14.70 1.46
C LEU A 163 -1.53 15.50 1.19
N GLN A 164 -1.08 16.30 2.14
CA GLN A 164 0.15 17.09 2.01
C GLN A 164 1.42 16.23 2.00
N ARG A 165 1.37 15.04 2.61
CA ARG A 165 2.48 14.07 2.61
C ARG A 165 2.65 13.36 1.26
N LEU A 166 1.62 13.32 0.41
CA LEU A 166 1.64 12.69 -0.93
C LEU A 166 2.31 13.54 -2.02
N ARG A 167 3.11 14.54 -1.62
CA ARG A 167 3.85 15.42 -2.54
C ARG A 167 5.02 14.69 -3.19
#